data_AF-A0A8D2CTF0-F1
#
_entry.id   AF-A0A8D2CTF0-F1
#
_cell.length_a   1.000
_cell.length_b   1.000
_cell.length_c   1.000
_cell.angle_alpha   90.00
_cell.angle_beta   90.00
_cell.angle_gamma   90.00
#
_symmetry.space_group_name_H-M   'P 1'
#
loop_
_entity.id
_entity.type
_entity.pdbx_description
1 polymer ?
#
loop_
_entity_poly.entity_id
_entity_poly.type
_entity_poly.pdbx_seq_one_letter_code
_entity_poly.pdbx_strand_id
1 'polypeptide(L)'
;LWVLLFCLVMASCQYSLLKSVQPDPASPIHGHNQIITYSRPIYFCVLCGLILLLDAGAKARRPPSYAVYGLHLFSADFLQSARDHLIVFLCCFPAISLLGLFPQIDTFCTFLLEQIDMLFFGGSAVSGIASAIYSVGRSVSAAALLHIFCFSAVKEPWSTQHIPALFSAFCGLLVALSYHLSRQSSDPTVLLSFIQCRFFPKSLHQNLEESASDPLPQKMKDSVKDVLRSDLIVCSVAAVLSFAVSASTVFLSLRPFLSVALFILAGTVGLLTHQLLPQLRKHHPWMWLSHPLLKSREYQQREVRDVAHLMWFERLYVWLQCFEKYILYPAIILNALTIDAFSISNYRRLGTHWDIFLMIVAGMKLLRTSFCNPVHQFLHLSFTVLFFHFDYKDISESFLLDFFMVSIVFSKASEATLALLW
;
A
#
# COMPACT_ATOMS: atom_id res chain seq x y z
N LEU A 1 38.71 -0.90 -21.30
CA LEU A 1 37.60 0.05 -21.51
C LEU A 1 36.71 0.19 -20.26
N TRP A 2 36.06 -0.87 -19.79
CA TRP A 2 35.18 -0.84 -18.60
C TRP A 2 35.84 -0.31 -17.31
N VAL A 3 37.07 -0.74 -17.02
CA VAL A 3 37.84 -0.23 -15.86
C VAL A 3 38.09 1.28 -15.97
N LEU A 4 38.37 1.78 -17.17
CA LEU A 4 38.61 3.20 -17.43
C LEU A 4 37.32 4.03 -17.26
N LEU A 5 36.19 3.52 -17.76
CA LEU A 5 34.87 4.10 -17.53
C LEU A 5 34.53 4.17 -16.03
N PHE A 6 34.79 3.08 -15.29
CA PHE A 6 34.57 3.04 -13.85
C PHE A 6 35.46 4.05 -13.10
N CYS A 7 36.75 4.16 -13.44
CA CYS A 7 37.64 5.18 -12.88
C CYS A 7 37.14 6.60 -13.18
N LEU A 8 36.61 6.84 -14.39
CA LEU A 8 36.02 8.12 -14.76
C LEU A 8 34.76 8.43 -13.95
N VAL A 9 33.90 7.44 -13.71
CA VAL A 9 32.72 7.57 -12.85
C VAL A 9 33.17 7.94 -11.43
N MET A 10 34.12 7.21 -10.85
CA MET A 10 34.67 7.51 -9.52
C MET A 10 35.23 8.93 -9.42
N ALA A 11 36.04 9.34 -10.40
CA ALA A 11 36.60 10.69 -10.46
C ALA A 11 35.50 11.75 -10.56
N SER A 12 34.44 11.51 -11.34
CA SER A 12 33.31 12.43 -11.47
C SER A 12 32.53 12.60 -10.17
N CYS A 13 32.34 11.53 -9.39
CA CYS A 13 31.71 11.58 -8.07
C CYS A 13 32.60 12.30 -7.06
N GLN A 14 33.92 12.04 -7.06
CA GLN A 14 34.85 12.76 -6.18
C GLN A 14 34.93 14.25 -6.53
N TYR A 15 34.92 14.59 -7.82
CA TYR A 15 34.94 15.97 -8.27
C TYR A 15 33.72 16.76 -7.79
N SER A 16 32.53 16.13 -7.76
CA SER A 16 31.33 16.83 -7.29
C SER A 16 31.42 17.25 -5.82
N LEU A 17 32.18 16.54 -4.97
CA LEU A 17 32.43 16.92 -3.58
C LEU A 17 33.32 18.15 -3.45
N LEU A 18 34.28 18.31 -4.37
CA LEU A 18 35.24 19.42 -4.36
C LEU A 18 34.64 20.70 -4.94
N LYS A 19 33.78 20.57 -5.96
CA LYS A 19 33.14 21.70 -6.62
C LYS A 19 31.68 21.39 -6.91
N SER A 20 30.78 22.11 -6.24
CA SER A 20 29.35 22.02 -6.54
C SER A 20 29.10 22.43 -7.99
N VAL A 21 28.42 21.59 -8.76
CA VAL A 21 28.04 21.89 -10.15
C VAL A 21 26.96 22.98 -10.09
N GLN A 22 27.25 24.15 -10.66
CA GLN A 22 26.29 25.24 -10.81
C GLN A 22 26.34 25.76 -12.25
N PRO A 23 25.19 25.91 -12.94
CA PRO A 23 23.83 25.49 -12.54
C PRO A 23 23.64 23.97 -12.65
N ASP A 24 22.98 23.35 -11.66
CA ASP A 24 22.62 21.93 -11.73
C ASP A 24 21.26 21.78 -12.45
N PRO A 25 21.16 21.00 -13.54
CA PRO A 25 19.90 20.77 -14.25
C PRO A 25 18.79 20.16 -13.39
N ALA A 26 19.12 19.49 -12.27
CA ALA A 26 18.16 18.85 -11.39
C ALA A 26 17.63 19.76 -10.25
N SER A 27 18.04 21.03 -10.19
CA SER A 27 17.60 21.98 -9.16
C SER A 27 16.74 23.12 -9.74
N PRO A 28 15.46 23.25 -9.34
CA PRO A 28 14.62 24.37 -9.78
C PRO A 28 14.97 25.69 -9.07
N ILE A 29 15.65 25.63 -7.93
CA ILE A 29 16.03 26.80 -7.13
C ILE A 29 17.40 27.29 -7.60
N HIS A 30 17.47 28.56 -8.01
CA HIS A 30 18.73 29.27 -8.23
C HIS A 30 19.39 29.57 -6.87
N GLY A 31 20.10 28.60 -6.30
CA GLY A 31 20.73 28.71 -4.99
C GLY A 31 21.71 27.58 -4.69
N HIS A 32 22.61 27.79 -3.74
CA HIS A 32 23.54 26.76 -3.28
C HIS A 32 22.81 25.75 -2.39
N ASN A 33 22.47 24.57 -2.93
CA ASN A 33 21.94 23.45 -2.15
C ASN A 33 23.07 22.45 -1.85
N GLN A 34 23.46 22.37 -0.58
CA GLN A 34 24.55 21.50 -0.12
C GLN A 34 24.27 20.01 -0.35
N ILE A 35 23.00 19.59 -0.38
CA ILE A 35 22.60 18.19 -0.59
C ILE A 35 22.99 17.70 -1.98
N ILE A 36 22.99 18.59 -2.98
CA ILE A 36 23.32 18.27 -4.37
C ILE A 36 24.79 17.81 -4.49
N THR A 37 25.70 18.43 -3.75
CA THR A 37 27.12 18.07 -3.70
C THR A 37 27.34 16.60 -3.35
N TYR A 38 26.49 16.05 -2.46
CA TYR A 38 26.57 14.68 -1.97
C TYR A 38 25.75 13.67 -2.79
N SER A 39 24.89 14.13 -3.71
CA SER A 39 24.04 13.27 -4.55
C SER A 39 24.82 12.18 -5.30
N ARG A 40 25.78 12.59 -6.12
CA ARG A 40 26.53 11.68 -7.00
C ARG A 40 27.38 10.65 -6.23
N PRO A 41 28.12 11.02 -5.17
CA PRO A 41 28.84 10.06 -4.34
C PRO A 41 27.92 9.05 -3.65
N ILE A 42 26.78 9.50 -3.11
CA ILE A 42 25.86 8.60 -2.41
C ILE A 42 25.23 7.60 -3.38
N TYR A 43 24.74 8.05 -4.55
CA TYR A 43 24.23 7.14 -5.57
C TYR A 43 25.30 6.14 -6.02
N PHE A 44 26.54 6.59 -6.24
CA PHE A 44 27.66 5.72 -6.58
C PHE A 44 27.92 4.66 -5.51
N CYS A 45 27.97 5.04 -4.23
CA CYS A 45 28.17 4.12 -3.12
C CYS A 45 27.02 3.11 -2.98
N VAL A 46 25.76 3.56 -3.12
CA VAL A 46 24.58 2.70 -3.06
C VAL A 46 24.57 1.69 -4.22
N LEU A 47 24.83 2.13 -5.45
CA LEU A 47 24.90 1.25 -6.62
C LEU A 47 26.04 0.23 -6.51
N CYS A 48 27.23 0.67 -6.06
CA CYS A 48 28.35 -0.24 -5.81
C CYS A 48 28.03 -1.26 -4.71
N GLY A 49 27.43 -0.82 -3.61
CA GLY A 49 26.99 -1.70 -2.53
C GLY A 49 25.96 -2.73 -3.00
N LEU A 50 25.01 -2.31 -3.84
CA LEU A 50 24.00 -3.19 -4.42
C LEU A 50 24.62 -4.21 -5.39
N ILE A 51 25.57 -3.80 -6.24
CA ILE A 51 26.32 -4.70 -7.13
C ILE A 51 27.04 -5.77 -6.32
N LEU A 52 27.74 -5.38 -5.25
CA LEU A 52 28.43 -6.32 -4.36
C LEU A 52 27.46 -7.28 -3.66
N LEU A 53 26.30 -6.77 -3.22
CA LEU A 53 25.26 -7.58 -2.59
C LEU A 53 24.69 -8.63 -3.55
N LEU A 54 24.39 -8.23 -4.79
CA LEU A 54 23.89 -9.13 -5.83
C LEU A 54 24.93 -10.17 -6.23
N ASP A 55 26.21 -9.78 -6.34
CA ASP A 55 27.31 -10.70 -6.62
C ASP A 55 27.50 -11.73 -5.49
N ALA A 56 27.44 -11.26 -4.24
CA ALA A 56 27.50 -12.14 -3.07
C ALA A 56 26.29 -13.10 -3.02
N GLY A 57 25.09 -12.60 -3.32
CA GLY A 57 23.87 -13.41 -3.41
C GLY A 57 23.94 -14.46 -4.53
N ALA A 58 24.44 -14.08 -5.71
CA ALA A 58 24.63 -14.98 -6.84
C ALA A 58 25.66 -16.10 -6.57
N LYS A 59 26.69 -15.81 -5.78
CA LYS A 59 27.75 -16.77 -5.41
C LYS A 59 27.41 -17.60 -4.16
N ALA A 60 26.29 -17.33 -3.50
CA ALA A 60 25.88 -18.07 -2.32
C ALA A 60 25.67 -19.57 -2.67
N ARG A 61 26.16 -20.47 -1.81
CA ARG A 61 26.08 -21.94 -2.04
C ARG A 61 24.65 -22.48 -2.16
N ARG A 62 23.65 -21.73 -1.68
CA ARG A 62 22.22 -22.04 -1.75
C ARG A 62 21.45 -20.72 -1.92
N PRO A 63 21.32 -20.17 -3.13
CA PRO A 63 20.48 -18.99 -3.34
C PRO A 63 19.02 -19.38 -3.03
N PRO A 64 18.27 -18.57 -2.28
CA PRO A 64 16.86 -18.83 -2.06
C PRO A 64 16.15 -18.68 -3.40
N SER A 65 15.66 -19.77 -3.99
CA SER A 65 14.85 -19.72 -5.21
C SER A 65 13.38 -19.78 -4.83
N TYR A 66 12.63 -18.73 -5.19
CA TYR A 66 11.18 -18.69 -5.03
C TYR A 66 10.56 -18.63 -6.41
N ALA A 67 9.71 -19.60 -6.75
CA ALA A 67 8.93 -19.56 -7.97
C ALA A 67 7.63 -18.81 -7.69
N VAL A 68 7.38 -17.72 -8.41
CA VAL A 68 6.11 -16.98 -8.40
C VAL A 68 5.69 -16.77 -9.85
N TYR A 69 4.53 -17.29 -10.24
CA TYR A 69 4.07 -17.40 -11.64
C TYR A 69 5.07 -18.08 -12.57
N GLY A 70 5.77 -19.12 -12.07
CA GLY A 70 6.80 -19.83 -12.83
C GLY A 70 8.11 -19.06 -13.03
N LEU A 71 8.22 -17.81 -12.54
CA LEU A 71 9.46 -17.05 -12.53
C LEU A 71 10.24 -17.36 -11.25
N HIS A 72 11.47 -17.87 -11.42
CA HIS A 72 12.40 -18.12 -10.32
C HIS A 72 13.05 -16.81 -9.84
N LEU A 73 12.32 -16.07 -9.01
CA LEU A 73 12.80 -14.89 -8.31
C LEU A 73 13.98 -15.28 -7.41
N PHE A 74 15.01 -14.42 -7.40
CA PHE A 74 16.27 -14.62 -6.64
C PHE A 74 17.11 -15.86 -7.03
N SER A 75 16.88 -16.43 -8.22
CA SER A 75 17.81 -17.39 -8.81
C SER A 75 19.20 -16.77 -9.05
N ALA A 76 20.25 -17.60 -9.06
CA ALA A 76 21.61 -17.12 -9.32
C ALA A 76 21.71 -16.38 -10.65
N ASP A 77 21.05 -16.88 -11.70
CA ASP A 77 21.03 -16.27 -13.03
C ASP A 77 20.32 -14.91 -13.02
N PHE A 78 19.20 -14.78 -12.30
CA PHE A 78 18.51 -13.51 -12.12
C PHE A 78 19.38 -12.48 -11.40
N LEU A 79 20.05 -12.89 -10.31
CA LEU A 79 20.94 -12.02 -9.53
C LEU A 79 22.15 -11.58 -10.36
N GLN A 80 22.75 -12.48 -11.16
CA GLN A 80 23.83 -12.14 -12.08
C GLN A 80 23.38 -11.17 -13.16
N SER A 81 22.23 -11.44 -13.79
CA SER A 81 21.65 -10.54 -14.79
C SER A 81 21.38 -9.15 -14.21
N ALA A 82 20.76 -9.07 -13.02
CA ALA A 82 20.51 -7.80 -12.35
C ALA A 82 21.81 -7.04 -12.02
N ARG A 83 22.85 -7.75 -11.54
CA ARG A 83 24.18 -7.19 -11.29
C ARG A 83 24.77 -6.59 -12.57
N ASP A 84 24.71 -7.31 -13.67
CA ASP A 84 25.32 -6.89 -14.94
C ASP A 84 24.61 -5.65 -15.52
N HIS A 85 23.28 -5.59 -15.43
CA HIS A 85 22.52 -4.39 -15.79
C HIS A 85 22.88 -3.18 -14.91
N LEU A 86 23.08 -3.38 -13.61
CA LEU A 86 23.51 -2.30 -12.71
C LEU A 86 24.94 -1.82 -12.99
N ILE A 87 25.85 -2.71 -13.40
CA ILE A 87 27.20 -2.32 -13.81
C ILE A 87 27.13 -1.44 -15.07
N VAL A 88 26.32 -1.81 -16.06
CA VAL A 88 26.12 -1.01 -17.26
C VAL A 88 25.50 0.36 -16.90
N PHE A 89 24.46 0.36 -16.07
CA PHE A 89 23.84 1.60 -15.57
C PHE A 89 24.85 2.51 -14.86
N LEU A 90 25.70 1.95 -14.00
CA LEU A 90 26.75 2.68 -13.31
C LEU A 90 27.79 3.28 -14.27
N CYS A 91 28.12 2.57 -15.35
CA CYS A 91 29.02 3.09 -16.38
C CYS A 91 28.40 4.25 -17.17
N CYS A 92 27.08 4.27 -17.34
CA CYS A 92 26.34 5.38 -17.95
C CYS A 92 26.07 6.54 -16.98
N PHE A 93 26.34 6.37 -15.68
CA PHE A 93 26.03 7.34 -14.62
C PHE A 93 26.52 8.77 -14.91
N PRO A 94 27.74 9.01 -15.44
CA PRO A 94 28.20 10.37 -15.72
C PRO A 94 27.35 11.08 -16.77
N ALA A 95 26.89 10.35 -17.80
CA ALA A 95 26.03 10.89 -18.85
C ALA A 95 24.61 11.17 -18.33
N ILE A 96 24.05 10.25 -17.55
CA ILE A 96 22.70 10.40 -16.95
C ILE A 96 22.67 11.60 -15.99
N SER A 97 23.73 11.76 -15.19
CA SER A 97 23.88 12.88 -14.27
C SER A 97 24.07 14.21 -14.98
N LEU A 98 24.68 14.22 -16.17
CA LEU A 98 24.82 15.40 -17.03
C LEU A 98 23.46 15.89 -17.55
N LEU A 99 22.54 14.97 -17.84
CA LEU A 99 21.18 15.25 -18.30
C LEU A 99 20.23 15.67 -17.17
N GLY A 100 20.67 15.65 -15.91
CA GLY A 100 19.83 16.01 -14.76
C GLY A 100 18.69 15.02 -14.48
N LEU A 101 18.80 13.77 -14.97
CA LEU A 101 17.75 12.76 -14.82
C LEU A 101 17.66 12.16 -13.40
N PHE A 102 18.63 12.44 -12.52
CA PHE A 102 18.61 11.96 -11.15
C PHE A 102 17.91 12.96 -10.22
N PRO A 103 16.89 12.52 -9.47
CA PRO A 103 16.34 13.33 -8.38
C PRO A 103 17.38 13.56 -7.28
N GLN A 104 17.14 14.59 -6.46
CA GLN A 104 17.89 14.79 -5.22
C GLN A 104 17.74 13.56 -4.30
N ILE A 105 18.76 13.23 -3.51
CA ILE A 105 18.75 12.01 -2.67
C ILE A 105 17.56 11.99 -1.72
N ASP A 106 17.25 13.12 -1.08
CA ASP A 106 16.16 13.17 -0.10
C ASP A 106 14.81 12.90 -0.78
N THR A 107 14.60 13.46 -1.97
CA THR A 107 13.41 13.20 -2.78
C THR A 107 13.36 11.75 -3.24
N PHE A 108 14.49 11.19 -3.70
CA PHE A 108 14.59 9.79 -4.10
C PHE A 108 14.29 8.84 -2.94
N CYS A 109 14.92 9.04 -1.78
CA CYS A 109 14.73 8.22 -0.60
C CYS A 109 13.29 8.32 -0.08
N THR A 110 12.71 9.53 -0.06
CA THR A 110 11.31 9.73 0.31
C THR A 110 10.41 8.94 -0.64
N PHE A 111 10.57 9.13 -1.95
CA PHE A 111 9.79 8.40 -2.95
C PHE A 111 9.99 6.88 -2.86
N LEU A 112 11.22 6.40 -2.69
CA LEU A 112 11.51 4.97 -2.59
C LEU A 112 10.79 4.34 -1.38
N LEU A 113 10.89 4.96 -0.21
CA LEU A 113 10.21 4.49 1.01
C LEU A 113 8.69 4.57 0.88
N GLU A 114 8.19 5.65 0.28
CA GLU A 114 6.77 5.83 -0.03
C GLU A 114 6.27 4.72 -0.97
N GLN A 115 7.03 4.40 -2.02
CA GLN A 115 6.72 3.33 -2.97
C GLN A 115 6.74 1.95 -2.29
N ILE A 116 7.68 1.70 -1.38
CA ILE A 116 7.70 0.46 -0.60
C ILE A 116 6.43 0.36 0.26
N ASP A 117 6.04 1.43 0.97
CA ASP A 117 4.82 1.40 1.81
C ASP A 117 3.55 1.24 0.96
N MET A 118 3.43 1.96 -0.15
CA MET A 118 2.30 1.84 -1.09
C MET A 118 2.20 0.45 -1.72
N LEU A 119 3.30 -0.07 -2.26
CA LEU A 119 3.31 -1.33 -3.01
C LEU A 119 3.15 -2.55 -2.14
N PHE A 120 3.81 -2.61 -0.98
CA PHE A 120 3.76 -3.78 -0.10
C PHE A 120 2.61 -3.69 0.89
N PHE A 121 2.36 -2.52 1.50
CA PHE A 121 1.44 -2.41 2.63
C PHE A 121 0.16 -1.63 2.33
N GLY A 122 0.00 -1.06 1.14
CA GLY A 122 -1.16 -0.23 0.80
C GLY A 122 -1.10 1.16 1.47
N GLY A 123 0.11 1.68 1.62
CA GLY A 123 0.41 3.01 2.15
C GLY A 123 -0.26 4.18 1.44
N SER A 124 -0.17 5.35 2.06
CA SER A 124 -0.59 6.63 1.48
C SER A 124 0.62 7.54 1.30
N ALA A 125 0.42 8.65 0.59
CA ALA A 125 1.48 9.62 0.31
C ALA A 125 2.14 10.18 1.60
N VAL A 126 3.37 10.63 1.44
CA VAL A 126 4.24 11.08 2.52
C VAL A 126 4.85 12.45 2.19
N SER A 127 4.98 13.33 3.19
CA SER A 127 5.46 14.70 3.00
C SER A 127 6.99 14.88 3.12
N GLY A 128 7.70 13.92 3.69
CA GLY A 128 9.16 13.97 3.81
C GLY A 128 9.80 12.69 4.34
N ILE A 129 11.13 12.69 4.43
CA ILE A 129 11.91 11.48 4.74
C ILE A 129 11.62 10.90 6.13
N ALA A 130 11.48 11.75 7.17
CA ALA A 130 11.18 11.30 8.53
C ALA A 130 9.80 10.62 8.61
N SER A 131 8.80 11.20 7.96
CA SER A 131 7.47 10.60 7.82
C SER A 131 7.49 9.31 6.99
N ALA A 132 8.39 9.19 6.01
CA ALA A 132 8.49 7.99 5.17
C ALA A 132 9.06 6.82 5.98
N ILE A 133 10.14 7.08 6.73
CA ILE A 133 10.74 6.11 7.66
C ILE A 133 9.70 5.69 8.71
N TYR A 134 8.97 6.66 9.28
CA TYR A 134 7.93 6.37 10.26
C TYR A 134 6.79 5.51 9.67
N SER A 135 6.30 5.83 8.46
CA SER A 135 5.22 5.09 7.81
C SER A 135 5.62 3.67 7.43
N VAL A 136 6.82 3.47 6.89
CA VAL A 136 7.34 2.11 6.62
C VAL A 136 7.55 1.36 7.92
N GLY A 137 8.16 1.99 8.94
CA GLY A 137 8.44 1.37 10.22
C GLY A 137 7.19 0.85 10.92
N ARG A 138 6.10 1.63 10.95
CA ARG A 138 4.82 1.19 11.52
C ARG A 138 4.21 0.03 10.74
N SER A 139 4.23 0.06 9.40
CA SER A 139 3.71 -1.03 8.55
C SER A 139 4.50 -2.33 8.77
N VAL A 140 5.83 -2.24 8.82
CA VAL A 140 6.71 -3.39 9.10
C VAL A 140 6.48 -3.94 10.50
N SER A 141 6.29 -3.07 11.51
CA SER A 141 6.01 -3.52 12.87
C SER A 141 4.68 -4.28 12.98
N ALA A 142 3.64 -3.82 12.28
CA ALA A 142 2.36 -4.51 12.20
C ALA A 142 2.50 -5.86 11.48
N ALA A 143 3.21 -5.91 10.35
CA ALA A 143 3.47 -7.15 9.63
C ALA A 143 4.25 -8.16 10.47
N ALA A 144 5.26 -7.71 11.24
CA ALA A 144 6.04 -8.56 12.13
C ALA A 144 5.18 -9.16 13.26
N LEU A 145 4.32 -8.35 13.88
CA LEU A 145 3.36 -8.83 14.88
C LEU A 145 2.44 -9.90 14.28
N LEU A 146 1.86 -9.64 13.11
CA LEU A 146 0.98 -10.58 12.41
C LEU A 146 1.69 -11.87 12.00
N HIS A 147 2.98 -11.78 11.65
CA HIS A 147 3.80 -12.94 11.30
C HIS A 147 3.92 -13.93 12.45
N ILE A 148 4.07 -13.45 13.68
CA ILE A 148 4.18 -14.31 14.86
C ILE A 148 2.91 -15.16 15.03
N PHE A 149 1.72 -14.53 14.94
CA PHE A 149 0.44 -15.24 15.07
C PHE A 149 0.20 -16.21 13.91
N CYS A 150 0.43 -15.74 12.67
CA CYS A 150 0.20 -16.54 11.49
C CYS A 150 1.14 -17.75 11.41
N PHE A 151 2.43 -17.56 11.69
CA PHE A 151 3.41 -18.64 11.69
C PHE A 151 3.08 -19.69 12.74
N SER A 152 2.70 -19.25 13.94
CA SER A 152 2.31 -20.16 15.02
C SER A 152 1.07 -20.98 14.66
N ALA A 153 0.13 -20.39 13.92
CA ALA A 153 -1.09 -21.06 13.49
C ALA A 153 -0.88 -22.06 12.33
N VAL A 154 0.03 -21.76 11.40
CA VAL A 154 0.28 -22.56 10.20
C VAL A 154 1.30 -23.68 10.45
N LYS A 155 2.04 -23.63 11.57
CA LYS A 155 3.06 -24.63 11.94
C LYS A 155 2.52 -26.06 12.00
N GLU A 156 1.27 -26.23 12.45
CA GLU A 156 0.62 -27.53 12.55
C GLU A 156 -0.50 -27.67 11.50
N PRO A 157 -0.67 -28.87 10.92
CA PRO A 157 -1.75 -29.12 9.97
C PRO A 157 -3.12 -29.10 10.68
N TRP A 158 -3.98 -28.18 10.26
CA TRP A 158 -5.40 -28.13 10.63
C TRP A 158 -6.30 -29.03 9.80
N SER A 159 -7.38 -29.48 10.45
CA SER A 159 -8.51 -30.16 9.80
C SER A 159 -9.54 -29.17 9.28
N THR A 160 -10.40 -29.60 8.36
CA THR A 160 -11.50 -28.77 7.84
C THR A 160 -12.54 -28.40 8.90
N GLN A 161 -12.63 -29.17 9.98
CA GLN A 161 -13.61 -29.00 11.06
C GLN A 161 -13.10 -28.13 12.23
N HIS A 162 -11.79 -27.90 12.32
CA HIS A 162 -11.21 -27.13 13.42
C HIS A 162 -10.20 -26.09 12.91
N ILE A 163 -10.58 -24.82 13.00
CA ILE A 163 -9.67 -23.70 12.72
C ILE A 163 -8.90 -23.35 14.01
N PRO A 164 -7.55 -23.32 13.97
CA PRO A 164 -6.76 -22.92 15.12
C PRO A 164 -7.13 -21.51 15.61
N ALA A 165 -7.35 -21.36 16.92
CA ALA A 165 -7.71 -20.07 17.51
C ALA A 165 -6.67 -18.96 17.21
N LEU A 166 -5.39 -19.33 17.08
CA LEU A 166 -4.31 -18.41 16.70
C LEU A 166 -4.49 -17.85 15.27
N PHE A 167 -5.04 -18.65 14.34
CA PHE A 167 -5.35 -18.18 12.98
C PHE A 167 -6.50 -17.17 13.01
N SER A 168 -7.55 -17.45 13.78
CA SER A 168 -8.66 -16.51 13.97
C SER A 168 -8.21 -15.22 14.66
N ALA A 169 -7.29 -15.31 15.63
CA ALA A 169 -6.66 -14.15 16.26
C ALA A 169 -5.84 -13.33 15.25
N PHE A 170 -5.07 -14.00 14.39
CA PHE A 170 -4.38 -13.37 13.27
C PHE A 170 -5.35 -12.61 12.36
N CYS A 171 -6.47 -13.23 11.95
CA CYS A 171 -7.47 -12.58 11.10
C CYS A 171 -8.11 -11.34 11.76
N GLY A 172 -8.43 -11.44 13.05
CA GLY A 172 -8.94 -10.32 13.85
C GLY A 172 -7.95 -9.16 13.93
N LEU A 173 -6.69 -9.46 14.27
CA LEU A 173 -5.61 -8.46 14.34
C LEU A 173 -5.31 -7.88 12.96
N LEU A 174 -5.33 -8.68 11.90
CA LEU A 174 -5.05 -8.23 10.55
C LEU A 174 -6.04 -7.16 10.10
N VAL A 175 -7.34 -7.40 10.28
CA VAL A 175 -8.40 -6.45 9.92
C VAL A 175 -8.30 -5.18 10.77
N ALA A 176 -8.12 -5.33 12.09
CA ALA A 176 -8.01 -4.19 13.00
C ALA A 176 -6.77 -3.33 12.75
N LEU A 177 -5.60 -3.94 12.59
CA LEU A 177 -4.35 -3.22 12.28
C LEU A 177 -4.43 -2.58 10.90
N SER A 178 -4.97 -3.26 9.89
CA SER A 178 -5.12 -2.66 8.54
C SER A 178 -6.08 -1.47 8.56
N TYR A 179 -7.18 -1.55 9.31
CA TYR A 179 -8.10 -0.42 9.50
C TYR A 179 -7.40 0.74 10.23
N HIS A 180 -6.69 0.46 11.32
CA HIS A 180 -5.95 1.49 12.06
C HIS A 180 -4.87 2.17 11.20
N LEU A 181 -4.09 1.38 10.47
CA LEU A 181 -3.04 1.89 9.58
C LEU A 181 -3.62 2.71 8.43
N SER A 182 -4.83 2.39 7.95
CA SER A 182 -5.53 3.12 6.88
C SER A 182 -5.97 4.54 7.28
N ARG A 183 -6.17 4.78 8.59
CA ARG A 183 -6.70 6.05 9.12
C ARG A 183 -5.66 6.94 9.78
N GLN A 184 -4.56 6.36 10.25
CA GLN A 184 -3.46 7.13 10.83
C GLN A 184 -2.73 7.95 9.77
N SER A 185 -2.39 9.19 10.13
CA SER A 185 -1.54 10.06 9.33
C SER A 185 -0.12 9.52 9.21
N SER A 186 0.50 9.68 8.04
CA SER A 186 1.92 9.37 7.83
C SER A 186 2.88 10.33 8.55
N ASP A 187 2.38 11.49 9.01
CA ASP A 187 3.17 12.50 9.71
C ASP A 187 3.32 12.17 11.21
N PRO A 188 4.56 11.93 11.71
CA PRO A 188 4.81 11.64 13.11
C PRO A 188 4.63 12.86 14.04
N THR A 189 4.69 14.09 13.52
CA THR A 189 4.63 15.31 14.34
C THR A 189 3.30 15.43 15.09
N VAL A 190 2.21 15.02 14.45
CA VAL A 190 0.87 15.02 15.03
C VAL A 190 0.84 14.15 16.28
N LEU A 191 1.28 12.90 16.19
CA LEU A 191 1.33 11.96 17.33
C LEU A 191 2.33 12.39 18.40
N LEU A 192 3.50 12.88 18.00
CA LEU A 192 4.53 13.34 18.94
C LEU A 192 4.04 14.53 19.76
N SER A 193 3.28 15.45 19.15
CA SER A 193 2.70 16.60 19.84
C SER A 193 1.75 16.18 20.97
N PHE A 194 1.01 15.07 20.82
CA PHE A 194 0.16 14.52 21.89
C PHE A 194 0.98 13.93 23.03
N ILE A 195 2.04 13.19 22.70
CA ILE A 195 2.94 12.61 23.70
C ILE A 195 3.58 13.75 24.51
N GLN A 196 4.09 14.77 23.83
CA GLN A 196 4.66 15.95 24.48
C GLN A 196 3.63 16.71 25.34
N CYS A 197 2.39 16.89 24.88
CA CYS A 197 1.31 17.45 25.70
C CYS A 197 1.06 16.65 26.98
N ARG A 198 1.11 15.32 26.91
CA ARG A 198 0.81 14.44 28.04
C ARG A 198 1.96 14.36 29.05
N PHE A 199 3.21 14.34 28.58
CA PHE A 199 4.39 14.16 29.43
C PHE A 199 5.04 15.49 29.87
N PHE A 200 4.96 16.55 29.07
CA PHE A 200 5.59 17.86 29.36
C PHE A 200 4.60 19.03 29.19
N PRO A 201 3.53 19.08 30.01
CA PRO A 201 2.49 20.10 29.87
C PRO A 201 3.04 21.54 30.06
N LYS A 202 4.04 21.73 30.92
CA LYS A 202 4.56 23.06 31.29
C LYS A 202 5.38 23.75 30.19
N SER A 203 6.17 23.00 29.42
CA SER A 203 7.05 23.55 28.37
C SER A 203 6.29 23.89 27.09
N LEU A 204 5.22 23.14 26.78
CA LEU A 204 4.40 23.41 25.61
C LEU A 204 3.37 24.54 25.86
N HIS A 205 2.87 24.68 27.09
CA HIS A 205 1.91 25.74 27.41
C HIS A 205 2.48 27.14 27.15
N GLN A 206 3.77 27.37 27.48
CA GLN A 206 4.48 28.62 27.14
C GLN A 206 4.56 28.88 25.63
N ASN A 207 4.89 27.87 24.83
CA ASN A 207 4.94 28.00 23.36
C ASN A 207 3.54 28.18 22.73
N LEU A 208 2.49 27.61 23.33
CA LEU A 208 1.13 27.73 22.84
C LEU A 208 0.51 29.10 23.20
N GLU A 209 0.82 29.64 24.38
CA GLU A 209 0.40 30.98 24.81
C GLU A 209 0.99 32.08 23.91
N GLU A 210 2.22 31.92 23.41
CA GLU A 210 2.80 32.81 22.38
C GLU A 210 2.07 32.72 21.02
N SER A 211 1.39 31.61 20.73
CA SER A 211 0.60 31.38 19.51
C SER A 211 -0.92 31.62 19.65
N ALA A 212 -1.37 32.08 20.83
CA ALA A 212 -2.76 32.07 21.31
C ALA A 212 -3.80 32.93 20.54
N SER A 213 -3.46 33.45 19.36
CA SER A 213 -4.43 34.11 18.47
C SER A 213 -5.18 33.12 17.57
N ASP A 214 -4.63 31.93 17.31
CA ASP A 214 -5.25 30.93 16.43
C ASP A 214 -5.88 29.75 17.21
N PRO A 215 -7.21 29.55 17.15
CA PRO A 215 -7.87 28.39 17.76
C PRO A 215 -7.68 27.07 16.98
N LEU A 216 -7.14 27.12 15.76
CA LEU A 216 -7.00 25.97 14.88
C LEU A 216 -6.14 24.83 15.46
N PRO A 217 -4.97 25.07 16.08
CA PRO A 217 -4.11 23.99 16.58
C PRO A 217 -4.79 23.15 17.67
N GLN A 218 -5.62 23.78 18.51
CA GLN A 218 -6.35 23.09 19.56
C GLN A 218 -7.50 22.26 18.98
N LYS A 219 -8.25 22.80 18.02
CA LYS A 219 -9.30 22.05 17.30
C LYS A 219 -8.76 20.86 16.53
N MET A 220 -7.58 20.98 15.91
CA MET A 220 -6.90 19.86 15.25
C MET A 220 -6.53 18.77 16.26
N LYS A 221 -6.04 19.14 17.45
CA LYS A 221 -5.73 18.17 18.51
C LYS A 221 -6.98 17.45 19.01
N ASP A 222 -8.07 18.16 19.27
CA ASP A 222 -9.31 17.53 19.71
C ASP A 222 -9.87 16.59 18.62
N SER A 223 -9.80 17.01 17.35
CA SER A 223 -10.20 16.17 16.21
C SER A 223 -9.40 14.87 16.12
N VAL A 224 -8.07 14.91 16.27
CA VAL A 224 -7.24 13.70 16.21
C VAL A 224 -7.49 12.79 17.43
N LYS A 225 -7.74 13.36 18.61
CA LYS A 225 -8.11 12.58 19.81
C LYS A 225 -9.42 11.85 19.61
N ASP A 226 -10.44 12.52 19.06
CA ASP A 226 -11.74 11.92 18.79
C ASP A 226 -11.65 10.84 17.71
N VAL A 227 -10.82 11.07 16.68
CA VAL A 227 -10.50 10.05 15.66
C VAL A 227 -9.86 8.82 16.30
N LEU A 228 -8.85 8.99 17.15
CA LEU A 228 -8.17 7.86 17.80
C LEU A 228 -9.11 7.07 18.71
N ARG A 229 -10.01 7.76 19.44
CA ARG A 229 -11.03 7.12 20.28
C ARG A 229 -12.04 6.33 19.45
N SER A 230 -12.53 6.93 18.37
CA SER A 230 -13.43 6.27 17.42
C SER A 230 -12.74 5.04 16.79
N ASP A 231 -11.47 5.18 16.42
CA ASP A 231 -10.69 4.11 15.81
C ASP A 231 -10.47 2.94 16.77
N LEU A 232 -10.20 3.21 18.05
CA LEU A 232 -10.07 2.14 19.03
C LEU A 232 -11.35 1.31 19.17
N ILE A 233 -12.52 1.98 19.10
CA ILE A 233 -13.82 1.30 19.16
C ILE A 233 -14.05 0.49 17.89
N VAL A 234 -13.86 1.08 16.71
CA VAL A 234 -14.07 0.37 15.43
C VAL A 234 -13.07 -0.78 15.26
N CYS A 235 -11.80 -0.59 15.63
CA CYS A 235 -10.78 -1.65 15.63
C CYS A 235 -11.17 -2.81 16.52
N SER A 236 -11.64 -2.54 17.75
CA SER A 236 -12.01 -3.62 18.68
C SER A 236 -13.22 -4.40 18.19
N VAL A 237 -14.25 -3.72 17.67
CA VAL A 237 -15.41 -4.37 17.04
C VAL A 237 -15.00 -5.18 15.82
N ALA A 238 -14.20 -4.60 14.91
CA ALA A 238 -13.72 -5.28 13.71
C ALA A 238 -12.86 -6.50 14.03
N ALA A 239 -12.00 -6.42 15.07
CA ALA A 239 -11.18 -7.53 15.54
C ALA A 239 -12.05 -8.69 16.04
N VAL A 240 -13.02 -8.40 16.90
CA VAL A 240 -13.91 -9.42 17.50
C VAL A 240 -14.80 -10.07 16.44
N LEU A 241 -15.39 -9.27 15.54
CA LEU A 241 -16.22 -9.80 14.46
C LEU A 241 -15.40 -10.66 13.50
N SER A 242 -14.22 -10.18 13.08
CA SER A 242 -13.35 -10.94 12.16
C SER A 242 -12.82 -12.21 12.81
N PHE A 243 -12.49 -12.18 14.11
CA PHE A 243 -12.14 -13.35 14.90
C PHE A 243 -13.29 -14.36 14.92
N ALA A 244 -14.51 -13.91 15.26
CA ALA A 244 -15.68 -14.77 15.37
C ALA A 244 -16.02 -15.43 14.03
N VAL A 245 -16.00 -14.67 12.93
CA VAL A 245 -16.26 -15.19 11.58
C VAL A 245 -15.16 -16.17 11.16
N SER A 246 -13.89 -15.88 11.45
CA SER A 246 -12.78 -16.78 11.09
C SER A 246 -12.73 -18.03 11.96
N ALA A 247 -13.20 -17.96 13.22
CA ALA A 247 -13.35 -19.11 14.09
C ALA A 247 -14.56 -19.97 13.71
N SER A 248 -15.60 -19.35 13.14
CA SER A 248 -16.71 -20.08 12.54
C SER A 248 -16.17 -20.75 11.28
N THR A 249 -16.19 -22.08 11.20
CA THR A 249 -15.65 -22.86 10.07
C THR A 249 -16.38 -22.61 8.74
N VAL A 250 -17.24 -21.59 8.66
CA VAL A 250 -18.03 -21.14 7.51
C VAL A 250 -17.16 -20.96 6.27
N PHE A 251 -15.97 -20.35 6.40
CA PHE A 251 -15.07 -20.15 5.27
C PHE A 251 -14.53 -21.46 4.69
N LEU A 252 -14.38 -22.52 5.48
CA LEU A 252 -13.91 -23.85 5.02
C LEU A 252 -15.07 -24.72 4.55
N SER A 253 -16.17 -24.72 5.31
CA SER A 253 -17.32 -25.60 5.09
C SER A 253 -18.14 -25.24 3.85
N LEU A 254 -18.20 -23.95 3.48
CA LEU A 254 -18.98 -23.50 2.33
C LEU A 254 -18.16 -23.35 1.04
N ARG A 255 -16.92 -23.85 0.99
CA ARG A 255 -16.12 -23.83 -0.24
C ARG A 255 -16.66 -24.84 -1.25
N PRO A 256 -16.69 -24.52 -2.56
CA PRO A 256 -16.31 -23.25 -3.20
C PRO A 256 -17.46 -22.23 -3.30
N PHE A 257 -18.68 -22.57 -2.86
CA PHE A 257 -19.87 -21.74 -3.08
C PHE A 257 -19.78 -20.35 -2.46
N LEU A 258 -19.18 -20.23 -1.27
CA LEU A 258 -19.05 -18.94 -0.58
C LEU A 258 -18.17 -17.95 -1.35
N SER A 259 -17.06 -18.37 -1.96
CA SER A 259 -16.20 -17.45 -2.73
C SER A 259 -16.94 -16.91 -3.93
N VAL A 260 -17.61 -17.78 -4.70
CA VAL A 260 -18.42 -17.39 -5.85
C VAL A 260 -19.55 -16.45 -5.45
N ALA A 261 -20.26 -16.75 -4.37
CA ALA A 261 -21.33 -15.89 -3.86
C ALA A 261 -20.81 -14.49 -3.47
N LEU A 262 -19.67 -14.43 -2.78
CA LEU A 262 -19.04 -13.16 -2.40
C LEU A 262 -18.58 -12.36 -3.63
N PHE A 263 -18.05 -13.01 -4.67
CA PHE A 263 -17.66 -12.34 -5.91
C PHE A 263 -18.85 -11.80 -6.69
N ILE A 264 -19.95 -12.55 -6.80
CA ILE A 264 -21.19 -12.07 -7.43
C ILE A 264 -21.75 -10.88 -6.62
N LEU A 265 -21.74 -10.98 -5.29
CA LEU A 265 -22.19 -9.89 -4.43
C LEU A 265 -21.31 -8.64 -4.58
N ALA A 266 -19.99 -8.78 -4.64
CA ALA A 266 -19.08 -7.65 -4.91
C ALA A 266 -19.23 -7.07 -6.30
N GLY A 267 -19.43 -7.92 -7.31
CA GLY A 267 -19.73 -7.48 -8.68
C GLY A 267 -21.01 -6.65 -8.72
N THR A 268 -22.11 -7.17 -8.16
CA THR A 268 -23.41 -6.48 -8.15
C THR A 268 -23.39 -5.19 -7.35
N VAL A 269 -22.87 -5.20 -6.12
CA VAL A 269 -22.77 -4.00 -5.28
C VAL A 269 -21.85 -2.96 -5.95
N GLY A 270 -20.69 -3.37 -6.45
CA GLY A 270 -19.73 -2.47 -7.09
C GLY A 270 -20.23 -1.88 -8.41
N LEU A 271 -20.97 -2.65 -9.22
CA LEU A 271 -21.64 -2.12 -10.42
C LEU A 271 -22.71 -1.08 -10.04
N LEU A 272 -23.47 -1.34 -8.98
CA LEU A 272 -24.46 -0.39 -8.47
C LEU A 272 -23.81 0.90 -7.95
N THR A 273 -22.75 0.78 -7.13
CA THR A 273 -22.10 1.92 -6.46
C THR A 273 -21.22 2.73 -7.39
N HIS A 274 -20.38 2.09 -8.21
CA HIS A 274 -19.33 2.79 -8.96
C HIS A 274 -19.71 3.10 -10.41
N GLN A 275 -20.64 2.34 -11.00
CA GLN A 275 -21.05 2.54 -12.39
C GLN A 275 -22.46 3.11 -12.50
N LEU A 276 -23.46 2.46 -11.92
CA LEU A 276 -24.85 2.84 -12.14
C LEU A 276 -25.21 4.15 -11.45
N LEU A 277 -25.01 4.24 -10.14
CA LEU A 277 -25.44 5.41 -9.36
C LEU A 277 -24.72 6.72 -9.75
N PRO A 278 -23.40 6.73 -9.98
CA PRO A 278 -22.70 7.93 -10.41
C PRO A 278 -23.11 8.37 -11.82
N GLN A 279 -23.34 7.44 -12.74
CA GLN A 279 -23.78 7.77 -14.11
C GLN A 279 -25.20 8.35 -14.12
N LEU A 280 -26.10 7.85 -13.27
CA LEU A 280 -27.46 8.39 -13.12
C LEU A 280 -27.52 9.81 -12.55
N ARG A 281 -26.46 10.23 -11.82
CA ARG A 281 -26.31 11.58 -11.26
C ARG A 281 -25.71 12.57 -12.26
N LYS A 282 -24.95 12.12 -13.26
CA LYS A 282 -24.35 13.01 -14.26
C LYS A 282 -25.44 13.75 -15.04
N HIS A 283 -25.14 14.98 -15.48
CA HIS A 283 -26.08 15.80 -16.28
C HIS A 283 -26.60 15.07 -17.52
N HIS A 284 -25.73 14.28 -18.17
CA HIS A 284 -26.06 13.46 -19.33
C HIS A 284 -25.68 11.99 -19.10
N PRO A 285 -26.58 11.18 -18.49
CA PRO A 285 -26.33 9.76 -18.26
C PRO A 285 -26.05 9.03 -19.58
N TRP A 286 -24.89 8.37 -19.68
CA TRP A 286 -24.42 7.64 -20.88
C TRP A 286 -24.50 8.44 -22.19
N MET A 287 -24.61 9.77 -22.11
CA MET A 287 -24.91 10.66 -23.24
C MET A 287 -26.20 10.34 -24.02
N TRP A 288 -27.05 9.44 -23.52
CA TRP A 288 -28.35 9.10 -24.13
C TRP A 288 -29.50 9.90 -23.53
N LEU A 289 -29.34 10.36 -22.28
CA LEU A 289 -30.35 11.12 -21.55
C LEU A 289 -29.95 12.60 -21.47
N SER A 290 -30.90 13.49 -21.78
CA SER A 290 -30.70 14.95 -21.78
C SER A 290 -30.69 15.56 -20.37
N HIS A 291 -31.19 14.84 -19.37
CA HIS A 291 -31.28 15.31 -17.99
C HIS A 291 -30.86 14.20 -17.00
N PRO A 292 -30.31 14.57 -15.83
CA PRO A 292 -30.00 13.60 -14.78
C PRO A 292 -31.28 12.95 -14.27
N LEU A 293 -31.25 11.62 -14.13
CA LEU A 293 -32.36 10.83 -13.60
C LEU A 293 -32.47 11.01 -12.08
N LEU A 294 -31.32 11.06 -11.39
CA LEU A 294 -31.24 11.32 -9.95
C LEU A 294 -30.89 12.78 -9.70
N LYS A 295 -31.91 13.64 -9.61
CA LYS A 295 -31.76 15.08 -9.35
C LYS A 295 -31.54 15.34 -7.87
N SER A 296 -30.56 16.19 -7.55
CA SER A 296 -30.46 16.81 -6.22
C SER A 296 -31.66 17.73 -5.98
N ARG A 297 -32.00 17.96 -4.71
CA ARG A 297 -33.15 18.80 -4.36
C ARG A 297 -32.93 20.25 -4.77
N GLU A 298 -31.67 20.65 -4.80
CA GLU A 298 -31.17 21.98 -5.12
C GLU A 298 -30.90 22.16 -6.63
N TYR A 299 -31.17 21.15 -7.48
CA TYR A 299 -30.83 21.18 -8.91
C TYR A 299 -31.40 22.39 -9.68
N GLN A 300 -32.54 22.92 -9.22
CA GLN A 300 -33.17 24.11 -9.83
C GLN A 300 -32.81 25.43 -9.13
N GLN A 301 -32.01 25.39 -8.07
CA GLN A 301 -31.59 26.59 -7.34
C GLN A 301 -30.31 27.15 -7.96
N ARG A 302 -30.32 28.46 -8.25
CA ARG A 302 -29.16 29.16 -8.82
C ARG A 302 -28.10 29.49 -7.75
N GLU A 303 -28.53 29.66 -6.50
CA GLU A 303 -27.68 29.84 -5.32
C GLU A 303 -28.22 28.97 -4.17
N VAL A 304 -27.33 28.20 -3.54
CA VAL A 304 -27.65 27.32 -2.41
C VAL A 304 -27.69 28.17 -1.14
N ARG A 305 -28.87 28.40 -0.56
CA ARG A 305 -29.07 29.23 0.64
C ARG A 305 -28.97 28.45 1.95
N ASP A 306 -29.20 27.15 1.90
CA ASP A 306 -29.22 26.25 3.06
C ASP A 306 -28.29 25.04 2.83
N VAL A 307 -27.98 24.30 3.90
CA VAL A 307 -27.17 23.08 3.83
C VAL A 307 -27.85 22.06 2.90
N ALA A 308 -27.09 21.50 1.96
CA ALA A 308 -27.59 20.54 0.98
C ALA A 308 -28.29 19.33 1.66
N HIS A 309 -29.50 19.03 1.23
CA HIS A 309 -30.29 17.95 1.81
C HIS A 309 -29.91 16.59 1.22
N LEU A 310 -29.48 15.65 2.06
CA LEU A 310 -29.20 14.27 1.61
C LEU A 310 -30.48 13.56 1.14
N MET A 311 -30.54 13.30 -0.17
CA MET A 311 -31.61 12.53 -0.83
C MET A 311 -31.48 11.03 -0.54
N TRP A 312 -32.56 10.27 -0.77
CA TRP A 312 -32.61 8.84 -0.47
C TRP A 312 -31.52 8.02 -1.19
N PHE A 313 -31.21 8.37 -2.44
CA PHE A 313 -30.18 7.69 -3.24
C PHE A 313 -28.76 7.99 -2.74
N GLU A 314 -28.52 9.14 -2.11
CA GLU A 314 -27.22 9.50 -1.53
C GLU A 314 -27.00 8.74 -0.22
N ARG A 315 -28.07 8.59 0.57
CA ARG A 315 -28.04 7.73 1.75
C ARG A 315 -27.78 6.28 1.34
N LEU A 316 -28.46 5.79 0.30
CA LEU A 316 -28.21 4.46 -0.25
C LEU A 316 -26.76 4.29 -0.72
N TYR A 317 -26.21 5.28 -1.44
CA TYR A 317 -24.81 5.28 -1.87
C TYR A 317 -23.85 5.12 -0.68
N VAL A 318 -24.02 5.95 0.35
CA VAL A 318 -23.18 5.91 1.55
C VAL A 318 -23.31 4.57 2.27
N TRP A 319 -24.53 4.04 2.39
CA TRP A 319 -24.75 2.71 2.99
C TRP A 319 -24.11 1.58 2.20
N LEU A 320 -24.23 1.58 0.86
CA LEU A 320 -23.60 0.59 0.02
C LEU A 320 -22.07 0.69 0.08
N GLN A 321 -21.51 1.90 0.08
CA GLN A 321 -20.07 2.11 0.22
C GLN A 321 -19.56 1.66 1.61
N CYS A 322 -20.33 1.89 2.67
CA CYS A 322 -20.02 1.37 4.00
C CYS A 322 -20.09 -0.17 4.03
N PHE A 323 -21.11 -0.77 3.43
CA PHE A 323 -21.25 -2.23 3.32
C PHE A 323 -20.07 -2.84 2.55
N GLU A 324 -19.73 -2.26 1.41
CA GLU A 324 -18.61 -2.67 0.57
C GLU A 324 -17.28 -2.61 1.33
N LYS A 325 -17.00 -1.47 1.97
CA LYS A 325 -15.76 -1.19 2.70
C LYS A 325 -15.59 -2.04 3.97
N TYR A 326 -16.64 -2.20 4.79
CA TYR A 326 -16.50 -2.78 6.13
C TYR A 326 -16.92 -4.24 6.24
N ILE A 327 -17.71 -4.75 5.29
CA ILE A 327 -18.25 -6.11 5.36
C ILE A 327 -17.77 -6.92 4.17
N LEU A 328 -18.02 -6.44 2.95
CA LEU A 328 -17.82 -7.24 1.74
C LEU A 328 -16.35 -7.50 1.42
N TYR A 329 -15.52 -6.46 1.33
CA TYR A 329 -14.08 -6.65 1.06
C TYR A 329 -13.36 -7.41 2.17
N PRO A 330 -13.55 -7.10 3.47
CA PRO A 330 -12.96 -7.90 4.53
C PRO A 330 -13.39 -9.37 4.47
N ALA A 331 -14.66 -9.68 4.17
CA ALA A 331 -15.11 -11.06 4.03
C ALA A 331 -14.43 -11.80 2.87
N ILE A 332 -14.27 -11.16 1.71
CA ILE A 332 -13.56 -11.73 0.55
C ILE A 332 -12.10 -12.02 0.89
N ILE A 333 -11.42 -11.06 1.49
CA ILE A 333 -9.99 -11.17 1.82
C ILE A 333 -9.78 -12.23 2.91
N LEU A 334 -10.61 -12.24 3.96
CA LEU A 334 -10.55 -13.27 5.01
C LEU A 334 -10.85 -14.67 4.48
N ASN A 335 -11.81 -14.80 3.57
CA ASN A 335 -12.08 -16.07 2.91
C ASN A 335 -10.86 -16.57 2.11
N ALA A 336 -10.25 -15.69 1.30
CA ALA A 336 -9.05 -16.00 0.54
C ALA A 336 -7.86 -16.36 1.43
N LEU A 337 -7.61 -15.59 2.49
CA LEU A 337 -6.58 -15.86 3.49
C LEU A 337 -6.77 -17.22 4.17
N THR A 338 -8.02 -17.57 4.51
CA THR A 338 -8.33 -18.86 5.12
C THR A 338 -8.12 -20.00 4.14
N ILE A 339 -8.30 -19.77 2.83
CA ILE A 339 -8.03 -20.77 1.78
C ILE A 339 -6.53 -20.99 1.64
N ASP A 340 -5.78 -19.92 1.52
CA ASP A 340 -4.35 -19.96 1.26
C ASP A 340 -3.59 -20.48 2.47
N ALA A 341 -3.91 -20.00 3.67
CA ALA A 341 -3.37 -20.57 4.89
C ALA A 341 -3.64 -22.08 4.95
N PHE A 342 -4.82 -22.52 4.48
CA PHE A 342 -5.21 -23.92 4.55
C PHE A 342 -4.36 -24.80 3.67
N SER A 343 -4.11 -24.32 2.46
CA SER A 343 -3.18 -24.92 1.52
C SER A 343 -1.74 -24.94 2.07
N ILE A 344 -1.26 -23.83 2.63
CA ILE A 344 0.13 -23.68 3.11
C ILE A 344 0.42 -24.67 4.25
N SER A 345 -0.45 -24.73 5.25
CA SER A 345 -0.31 -25.60 6.44
C SER A 345 -0.28 -27.09 6.09
N ASN A 346 -1.09 -27.53 5.10
CA ASN A 346 -1.23 -28.93 4.75
C ASN A 346 -0.25 -29.41 3.66
N TYR A 347 0.06 -28.57 2.66
CA TYR A 347 0.76 -29.02 1.45
C TYR A 347 2.12 -28.36 1.21
N ARG A 348 2.41 -27.14 1.72
CA ARG A 348 3.61 -26.36 1.36
C ARG A 348 4.63 -26.18 2.50
N ARG A 349 5.06 -27.29 3.12
CA ARG A 349 5.97 -27.28 4.31
C ARG A 349 7.41 -26.77 4.09
N LEU A 350 7.92 -26.69 2.86
CA LEU A 350 9.33 -26.30 2.59
C LEU A 350 9.52 -24.81 2.25
N GLY A 351 8.46 -24.07 1.89
CA GLY A 351 8.49 -22.63 1.54
C GLY A 351 7.89 -21.68 2.59
N THR A 352 7.59 -22.22 3.78
CA THR A 352 6.61 -21.69 4.75
C THR A 352 6.79 -20.22 5.11
N HIS A 353 8.02 -19.74 5.31
CA HIS A 353 8.25 -18.35 5.73
C HIS A 353 7.94 -17.32 4.65
N TRP A 354 8.27 -17.61 3.39
CA TRP A 354 8.01 -16.71 2.28
C TRP A 354 6.53 -16.68 1.92
N ASP A 355 5.89 -17.85 1.88
CA ASP A 355 4.44 -17.96 1.63
C ASP A 355 3.62 -17.23 2.70
N ILE A 356 3.99 -17.39 3.98
CA ILE A 356 3.36 -16.65 5.09
C ILE A 356 3.60 -15.14 4.95
N PHE A 357 4.83 -14.72 4.62
CA PHE A 357 5.15 -13.31 4.42
C PHE A 357 4.29 -12.70 3.31
N LEU A 358 4.22 -13.35 2.14
CA LEU A 358 3.40 -12.90 1.03
C LEU A 358 1.91 -12.85 1.39
N MET A 359 1.41 -13.86 2.10
CA MET A 359 0.02 -13.89 2.54
C MET A 359 -0.32 -12.73 3.47
N ILE A 360 0.57 -12.40 4.42
CA ILE A 360 0.38 -11.27 5.36
C ILE A 360 0.43 -9.94 4.62
N VAL A 361 1.44 -9.75 3.77
CA VAL A 361 1.62 -8.52 2.97
C VAL A 361 0.43 -8.31 2.04
N ALA A 362 -0.01 -9.36 1.35
CA ALA A 362 -1.18 -9.31 0.48
C ALA A 362 -2.45 -8.98 1.27
N GLY A 363 -2.69 -9.67 2.39
CA GLY A 363 -3.84 -9.40 3.26
C GLY A 363 -3.86 -7.96 3.78
N MET A 364 -2.71 -7.48 4.30
CA MET A 364 -2.56 -6.12 4.81
C MET A 364 -2.83 -5.08 3.72
N LYS A 365 -2.19 -5.22 2.56
CA LYS A 365 -2.37 -4.31 1.44
C LYS A 365 -3.82 -4.25 0.99
N LEU A 366 -4.42 -5.42 0.71
CA LEU A 366 -5.77 -5.49 0.17
C LEU A 366 -6.79 -4.92 1.16
N LEU A 367 -6.64 -5.19 2.47
CA LEU A 367 -7.53 -4.62 3.48
C LEU A 367 -7.32 -3.11 3.63
N ARG A 368 -6.07 -2.65 3.75
CA ARG A 368 -5.76 -1.22 3.90
C ARG A 368 -6.25 -0.41 2.70
N THR A 369 -6.01 -0.89 1.48
CA THR A 369 -6.51 -0.26 0.25
C THR A 369 -8.03 -0.27 0.17
N SER A 370 -8.70 -1.35 0.57
CA SER A 370 -10.17 -1.42 0.65
C SER A 370 -10.74 -0.36 1.62
N PHE A 371 -10.06 -0.12 2.74
CA PHE A 371 -10.47 0.91 3.69
C PHE A 371 -10.20 2.33 3.20
N CYS A 372 -9.12 2.56 2.45
CA CYS A 372 -8.79 3.89 1.92
C CYS A 372 -9.61 4.24 0.67
N ASN A 373 -9.65 3.37 -0.33
CA ASN A 373 -10.25 3.64 -1.63
C ASN A 373 -10.95 2.39 -2.23
N PRO A 374 -12.25 2.19 -1.93
CA PRO A 374 -13.01 1.04 -2.43
C PRO A 374 -13.22 1.05 -3.95
N VAL A 375 -13.15 2.21 -4.61
CA VAL A 375 -13.44 2.36 -6.06
C VAL A 375 -12.40 1.62 -6.90
N HIS A 376 -11.11 1.82 -6.62
CA HIS A 376 -10.05 1.08 -7.34
C HIS A 376 -10.09 -0.41 -7.01
N GLN A 377 -10.45 -0.74 -5.77
CA GLN A 377 -10.52 -2.13 -5.33
C GLN A 377 -11.57 -2.94 -6.11
N PHE A 378 -12.70 -2.31 -6.47
CA PHE A 378 -13.71 -2.94 -7.31
C PHE A 378 -13.16 -3.32 -8.69
N LEU A 379 -12.41 -2.41 -9.32
CA LEU A 379 -11.79 -2.66 -10.63
C LEU A 379 -10.76 -3.79 -10.55
N HIS A 380 -9.90 -3.75 -9.54
CA HIS A 380 -8.89 -4.79 -9.31
C HIS A 380 -9.54 -6.15 -9.10
N LEU A 381 -10.56 -6.23 -8.24
CA LEU A 381 -11.26 -7.47 -7.93
C LEU A 381 -11.97 -8.03 -9.17
N SER A 382 -12.69 -7.18 -9.90
CA SER A 382 -13.43 -7.56 -11.10
C SER A 382 -12.49 -8.11 -12.18
N PHE A 383 -11.36 -7.42 -12.42
CA PHE A 383 -10.35 -7.89 -13.36
C PHE A 383 -9.72 -9.20 -12.91
N THR A 384 -9.37 -9.33 -11.62
CA THR A 384 -8.77 -10.57 -11.08
C THR A 384 -9.71 -11.76 -11.28
N VAL A 385 -10.99 -11.61 -10.95
CA VAL A 385 -11.97 -12.68 -11.12
C VAL A 385 -12.17 -13.01 -12.60
N LEU A 386 -12.34 -12.02 -13.48
CA LEU A 386 -12.53 -12.28 -14.91
C LEU A 386 -11.30 -12.97 -15.53
N PHE A 387 -10.12 -12.41 -15.31
CA PHE A 387 -8.88 -12.86 -15.93
C PHE A 387 -8.45 -14.24 -15.43
N PHE A 388 -8.38 -14.45 -14.11
CA PHE A 388 -7.86 -15.71 -13.56
C PHE A 388 -8.92 -16.81 -13.43
N HIS A 389 -10.21 -16.47 -13.35
CA HIS A 389 -11.25 -17.49 -13.25
C HIS A 389 -11.74 -17.99 -14.61
N PHE A 390 -11.78 -17.12 -15.62
CA PHE A 390 -12.33 -17.44 -16.95
C PHE A 390 -11.26 -17.56 -18.03
N ASP A 391 -10.34 -16.60 -18.15
CA ASP A 391 -9.44 -16.52 -19.31
C ASP A 391 -8.15 -17.34 -19.13
N TYR A 392 -7.48 -17.24 -17.98
CA TYR A 392 -6.14 -17.80 -17.72
C TYR A 392 -6.05 -18.55 -16.39
N LYS A 393 -6.90 -19.56 -16.22
CA LYS A 393 -6.94 -20.38 -15.01
C LYS A 393 -5.64 -21.13 -14.72
N ASP A 394 -4.91 -21.55 -15.76
CA ASP A 394 -3.69 -22.35 -15.61
C ASP A 394 -2.49 -21.56 -15.05
N ILE A 395 -2.55 -20.22 -15.09
CA ILE A 395 -1.49 -19.33 -14.57
C ILE A 395 -1.75 -18.94 -13.10
N SER A 396 -2.99 -19.09 -12.61
CA SER A 396 -3.38 -18.73 -11.25
C SER A 396 -2.64 -19.58 -10.21
N GLU A 397 -1.97 -18.94 -9.26
CA GLU A 397 -1.37 -19.64 -8.11
C GLU A 397 -2.32 -19.70 -6.92
N SER A 398 -2.76 -18.53 -6.46
CA SER A 398 -3.77 -18.38 -5.43
C SER A 398 -4.53 -17.08 -5.63
N PHE A 399 -5.83 -17.09 -5.33
CA PHE A 399 -6.67 -15.91 -5.56
C PHE A 399 -6.18 -14.68 -4.79
N LEU A 400 -5.62 -14.84 -3.58
CA LEU A 400 -5.09 -13.74 -2.80
C LEU A 400 -3.87 -13.09 -3.46
N LEU A 401 -2.94 -13.91 -3.97
CA LEU A 401 -1.73 -13.44 -4.65
C LEU A 401 -2.08 -12.80 -5.99
N ASP A 402 -2.98 -13.41 -6.76
CA ASP A 402 -3.48 -12.87 -8.01
C ASP A 402 -4.10 -11.48 -7.80
N PHE A 403 -4.94 -11.36 -6.77
CA PHE A 403 -5.58 -10.08 -6.43
C PHE A 403 -4.55 -9.02 -5.99
N PHE A 404 -3.53 -9.43 -5.22
CA PHE A 404 -2.44 -8.56 -4.82
C PHE A 404 -1.60 -8.08 -6.02
N MET A 405 -1.28 -8.96 -6.97
CA MET A 405 -0.52 -8.62 -8.16
C MET A 405 -1.30 -7.69 -9.10
N VAL A 406 -2.58 -7.98 -9.34
CA VAL A 406 -3.45 -7.11 -10.15
C VAL A 406 -3.54 -5.72 -9.54
N SER A 407 -3.65 -5.62 -8.21
CA SER A 407 -3.63 -4.34 -7.50
C SER A 407 -2.33 -3.55 -7.75
N ILE A 408 -1.17 -4.21 -7.81
CA ILE A 408 0.12 -3.57 -8.17
C ILE A 408 0.10 -3.10 -9.62
N VAL A 409 -0.25 -3.99 -10.54
CA VAL A 409 -0.20 -3.74 -11.99
C VAL A 409 -1.10 -2.57 -12.36
N PHE A 410 -2.34 -2.54 -11.86
CA PHE A 410 -3.27 -1.45 -12.15
C PHE A 410 -2.83 -0.11 -11.54
N SER A 411 -2.31 -0.11 -10.30
CA SER A 411 -1.78 1.11 -9.69
C SER A 411 -0.65 1.69 -10.55
N LYS A 412 0.28 0.85 -11.02
CA LYS A 412 1.41 1.29 -11.83
C LYS A 412 1.04 1.63 -13.26
N ALA A 413 0.11 0.92 -13.86
CA ALA A 413 -0.45 1.27 -15.16
C ALA A 413 -1.14 2.63 -15.11
N SER A 414 -1.90 2.92 -14.05
CA SER A 414 -2.54 4.23 -13.86
C SER A 414 -1.52 5.35 -13.72
N GLU A 415 -0.47 5.16 -12.92
CA GLU A 415 0.63 6.13 -12.78
C GLU A 415 1.36 6.37 -14.11
N ALA A 416 1.68 5.30 -14.85
CA ALA A 416 2.35 5.39 -16.15
C ALA A 416 1.47 6.09 -17.20
N THR A 417 0.17 5.80 -17.21
CA THR A 417 -0.78 6.45 -18.13
C THR A 417 -0.88 7.94 -17.83
N LEU A 418 -0.93 8.32 -16.55
CA LEU A 418 -0.88 9.72 -16.15
C LEU A 418 0.43 10.37 -16.60
N ALA A 419 1.57 9.73 -16.38
CA ALA A 419 2.88 10.27 -16.78
C ALA A 419 3.05 10.40 -18.31
N LEU A 420 2.30 9.64 -19.12
CA LEU A 420 2.31 9.76 -20.59
C LEU A 420 1.35 10.83 -21.12
N LEU A 421 0.31 11.17 -20.35
CA LEU A 421 -0.67 12.20 -20.71
C LEU A 421 -0.20 13.62 -20.38
N TRP A 422 0.81 13.73 -19.52
CA TRP A 422 1.52 14.96 -19.16
C TRP A 422 2.84 15.05 -19.92
#